data_AF-A0A1G2C4M4-F1
#
_entry.id   AF-A0A1G2C4M4-F1
#
_cell.length_a   1.000
_cell.length_b   1.000
_cell.length_c   1.000
_cell.angle_alpha   90.00
_cell.angle_beta   90.00
_cell.angle_gamma   90.00
#
_symmetry.space_group_name_H-M   'P 1'
#
loop_
_entity.id
_entity.type
_entity.pdbx_description
1 polymer ?
#
loop_
_entity_poly.entity_id
_entity_poly.type
_entity_poly.pdbx_seq_one_letter_code
_entity_poly.pdbx_strand_id
1 'polypeptide(L)'
;MRKLAAIWALGAALWSAYWRILVRMFAAFGTVCASLWFAGWYSLQILAGPVDPSSATWLIFWIAVMLSFSTYRRSERKSAVDNIANASDIAGTSIIFGAVFYRGGVQALHFKAFDAGCLVAAMMIIGFWAVTKNHIMANLLTQVLLVVGYFPTISKLLASKENTESLAAWFIMWAGSALALYPPLAAEEKNWLAAVYAIRALIFTSVLIGIMVYKF
;
A
#
# COMPACT_ATOMS: atom_id res chain seq x y z
N MET A 1 -16.20 41.40 -27.32
CA MET A 1 -16.35 40.93 -25.92
C MET A 1 -16.48 39.41 -25.78
N ARG A 2 -17.43 38.72 -26.44
CA ARG A 2 -17.57 37.24 -26.35
C ARG A 2 -16.30 36.42 -26.66
N LYS A 3 -15.55 36.79 -27.70
CA LYS A 3 -14.29 36.08 -28.06
C LYS A 3 -13.20 36.22 -26.99
N LEU A 4 -13.05 37.39 -26.38
CA LEU A 4 -12.10 37.62 -25.29
C LEU A 4 -12.48 36.81 -24.04
N ALA A 5 -13.77 36.78 -23.68
CA ALA A 5 -14.24 35.96 -22.56
C ALA A 5 -13.98 34.46 -22.78
N ALA A 6 -14.16 33.97 -24.01
CA ALA A 6 -13.85 32.58 -24.35
C ALA A 6 -12.35 32.25 -24.24
N ILE A 7 -11.47 33.16 -24.67
CA ILE A 7 -10.01 33.01 -24.55
C ILE A 7 -9.59 32.98 -23.07
N TRP A 8 -10.15 33.87 -22.25
CA TRP A 8 -9.88 33.88 -20.81
C TRP A 8 -10.36 32.60 -20.12
N ALA A 9 -11.56 32.12 -20.45
CA ALA A 9 -12.10 30.87 -19.89
C ALA A 9 -11.23 29.66 -20.28
N LEU A 10 -10.77 29.62 -21.54
CA LEU A 10 -9.84 28.58 -22.01
C LEU A 10 -8.51 28.63 -21.25
N GLY A 11 -7.94 29.84 -21.10
CA GLY A 11 -6.68 30.04 -20.35
C GLY A 11 -6.78 29.59 -18.89
N ALA A 12 -7.86 29.94 -18.22
CA ALA A 12 -8.10 29.51 -16.84
C ALA A 12 -8.29 27.99 -16.72
N ALA A 13 -8.99 27.36 -17.68
CA ALA A 13 -9.18 25.91 -17.72
C ALA A 13 -7.85 25.17 -17.94
N LEU A 14 -7.01 25.65 -18.86
CA LEU A 14 -5.69 25.08 -19.14
C LEU A 14 -4.75 25.24 -17.94
N TRP A 15 -4.73 26.42 -17.30
CA TRP A 15 -3.95 26.66 -16.10
C TRP A 15 -4.35 25.73 -14.95
N SER A 16 -5.66 25.57 -14.74
CA SER A 16 -6.19 24.66 -13.72
C SER A 16 -5.84 23.20 -14.02
N ALA A 17 -5.95 22.76 -15.27
CA ALA A 17 -5.59 21.41 -15.68
C ALA A 17 -4.09 21.13 -15.50
N TYR A 18 -3.24 22.08 -15.91
CA TYR A 18 -1.78 21.99 -15.73
C TYR A 18 -1.41 21.85 -14.27
N TRP A 19 -1.96 22.70 -13.39
CA TRP A 19 -1.69 22.64 -11.96
C TRP A 19 -2.15 21.31 -11.34
N ARG A 20 -3.33 20.82 -11.71
CA ARG A 20 -3.80 19.48 -11.28
C ARG A 20 -2.82 18.39 -11.67
N ILE A 21 -2.34 18.38 -12.90
CA ILE A 21 -1.38 17.37 -13.37
C ILE A 21 -0.07 17.47 -12.58
N LEU A 22 0.49 18.66 -12.43
CA LEU A 22 1.74 18.87 -11.69
C LEU A 22 1.65 18.36 -10.26
N VAL A 23 0.62 18.76 -9.50
CA VAL A 23 0.48 18.34 -8.10
C VAL A 23 0.24 16.83 -8.00
N ARG A 24 -0.51 16.23 -8.95
CA ARG A 24 -0.68 14.77 -9.00
C ARG A 24 0.65 14.05 -9.21
N MET A 25 1.51 14.55 -10.11
CA MET A 25 2.83 13.95 -10.33
C MET A 25 3.76 14.14 -9.13
N PHE A 26 3.73 15.30 -8.48
CA PHE A 26 4.51 15.56 -7.27
C PHE A 26 4.11 14.60 -6.14
N ALA A 27 2.80 14.45 -5.89
CA ALA A 27 2.29 13.52 -4.88
C ALA A 27 2.64 12.07 -5.20
N ALA A 28 2.53 11.67 -6.47
CA ALA A 28 2.93 10.33 -6.92
C ALA A 28 4.43 10.07 -6.73
N PHE A 29 5.27 11.03 -7.11
CA PHE A 29 6.72 10.94 -6.91
C PHE A 29 7.08 10.84 -5.42
N GLY A 30 6.50 11.72 -4.58
CA GLY A 30 6.71 11.67 -3.13
C GLY A 30 6.28 10.34 -2.51
N THR A 31 5.19 9.75 -3.01
CA THR A 31 4.74 8.40 -2.59
C THR A 31 5.79 7.34 -2.91
N VAL A 32 6.34 7.34 -4.13
CA VAL A 32 7.38 6.39 -4.54
C VAL A 32 8.63 6.55 -3.67
N CYS A 33 9.09 7.80 -3.48
CA CYS A 33 10.26 8.09 -2.64
C CYS A 33 10.06 7.60 -1.20
N ALA A 34 8.90 7.88 -0.60
CA ALA A 34 8.56 7.42 0.74
C ALA A 34 8.52 5.89 0.83
N SER A 35 7.92 5.23 -0.17
CA SER A 35 7.80 3.76 -0.22
C SER A 35 9.15 3.08 -0.35
N LEU A 36 10.02 3.57 -1.24
CA LEU A 36 11.35 3.02 -1.45
C LEU A 36 12.29 3.32 -0.29
N TRP A 37 12.21 4.52 0.28
CA TRP A 37 12.95 4.86 1.50
C TRP A 37 12.53 3.95 2.66
N PHE A 38 11.21 3.82 2.89
CA PHE A 38 10.66 2.90 3.88
C PHE A 38 11.20 1.51 3.67
N ALA A 39 11.06 0.94 2.46
CA ALA A 39 11.47 -0.43 2.18
C ALA A 39 12.97 -0.64 2.36
N GLY A 40 13.82 0.26 1.85
CA GLY A 40 15.27 0.16 1.97
C GLY A 40 15.74 0.30 3.42
N TRP A 41 15.33 1.37 4.09
CA TRP A 41 15.75 1.65 5.47
C TRP A 41 15.23 0.61 6.46
N TYR A 42 13.98 0.19 6.31
CA TYR A 42 13.39 -0.84 7.15
C TYR A 42 14.06 -2.19 6.92
N SER A 43 14.36 -2.56 5.67
CA SER A 43 15.10 -3.78 5.34
C SER A 43 16.51 -3.79 5.94
N LEU A 44 17.23 -2.66 5.90
CA LEU A 44 18.54 -2.55 6.56
C LEU A 44 18.43 -2.77 8.07
N GLN A 45 17.41 -2.23 8.74
CA GLN A 45 17.17 -2.48 10.17
C GLN A 45 16.78 -3.93 10.46
N ILE A 46 16.04 -4.60 9.56
CA ILE A 46 15.78 -6.04 9.67
C ILE A 46 17.09 -6.79 9.61
N LEU A 47 17.93 -6.52 8.61
CA LEU A 47 19.19 -7.25 8.43
C LEU A 47 20.21 -6.98 9.55
N ALA A 48 20.24 -5.76 10.08
CA ALA A 48 21.12 -5.37 11.17
C ALA A 48 20.71 -5.93 12.54
N GLY A 49 19.46 -6.41 12.69
CA GLY A 49 18.96 -6.99 13.93
C GLY A 49 18.01 -6.17 14.83
N PRO A 50 18.03 -4.82 14.88
CA PRO A 50 17.23 -4.07 15.85
C PRO A 50 15.71 -4.11 15.60
N VAL A 51 15.29 -4.48 14.39
CA VAL A 51 13.88 -4.67 14.04
C VAL A 51 13.65 -6.14 13.75
N ASP A 52 12.60 -6.70 14.33
CA ASP A 52 12.22 -8.11 14.15
C ASP A 52 10.74 -8.18 13.76
N PRO A 53 10.41 -8.06 12.46
CA PRO A 53 9.03 -8.00 12.03
C PRO A 53 8.39 -9.39 11.97
N SER A 54 7.07 -9.43 11.79
CA SER A 54 6.39 -10.69 11.49
C SER A 54 6.60 -11.10 10.03
N SER A 55 7.19 -12.27 9.80
CA SER A 55 7.39 -12.81 8.44
C SER A 55 6.06 -13.08 7.72
N ALA A 56 5.04 -13.50 8.46
CA ALA A 56 3.71 -13.72 7.92
C ALA A 56 3.08 -12.45 7.32
N THR A 57 3.20 -11.32 8.01
CA THR A 57 2.71 -10.01 7.52
C THR A 57 3.30 -9.71 6.15
N TRP A 58 4.62 -9.81 6.02
CA TRP A 58 5.32 -9.42 4.80
C TRP A 58 5.05 -10.37 3.63
N LEU A 59 4.87 -11.67 3.89
CA LEU A 59 4.43 -12.62 2.87
C LEU A 59 3.00 -12.34 2.40
N ILE A 60 2.07 -12.13 3.33
CA ILE A 60 0.66 -11.84 3.02
C ILE A 60 0.57 -10.54 2.22
N PHE A 61 1.26 -9.48 2.67
CA PHE A 61 1.32 -8.22 1.95
C PHE A 61 1.90 -8.41 0.56
N TRP A 62 3.02 -9.10 0.42
CA TRP A 62 3.66 -9.32 -0.88
C TRP A 62 2.71 -9.97 -1.90
N ILE A 63 1.99 -11.03 -1.51
CA ILE A 63 1.01 -11.69 -2.39
C ILE A 63 -0.20 -10.77 -2.66
N ALA A 64 -0.75 -10.16 -1.60
CA ALA A 64 -1.98 -9.39 -1.70
C ALA A 64 -1.80 -8.08 -2.48
N VAL A 65 -0.66 -7.40 -2.39
CA VAL A 65 -0.42 -6.18 -3.19
C VAL A 65 -0.32 -6.49 -4.67
N MET A 66 0.28 -7.62 -5.05
CA MET A 66 0.35 -8.08 -6.44
C MET A 66 -1.03 -8.40 -6.99
N LEU A 67 -1.85 -9.12 -6.21
CA LEU A 67 -3.24 -9.44 -6.56
C LEU A 67 -4.11 -8.19 -6.66
N SER A 68 -3.97 -7.25 -5.71
CA SER A 68 -4.67 -5.97 -5.70
C SER A 68 -4.33 -5.17 -6.96
N PHE A 69 -3.05 -5.05 -7.30
CA PHE A 69 -2.66 -4.30 -8.49
C PHE A 69 -3.14 -4.97 -9.78
N SER A 70 -3.04 -6.30 -9.85
CA SER A 70 -3.46 -7.09 -11.01
C SER A 70 -4.96 -6.96 -11.28
N THR A 71 -5.78 -7.06 -10.23
CA THR A 71 -7.24 -6.87 -10.32
C THR A 71 -7.60 -5.43 -10.66
N TYR A 72 -6.92 -4.45 -10.07
CA TYR A 72 -7.09 -3.03 -10.36
C TYR A 72 -6.78 -2.70 -11.83
N ARG A 73 -5.68 -3.22 -12.38
CA ARG A 73 -5.27 -3.01 -13.78
C ARG A 73 -6.24 -3.56 -14.81
N ARG A 74 -7.16 -4.42 -14.37
CA ARG A 74 -8.23 -5.00 -15.18
C ARG A 74 -9.59 -4.33 -14.97
N SER A 75 -9.69 -3.41 -14.00
CA SER A 75 -10.84 -2.52 -13.88
C SER A 75 -10.84 -1.45 -14.97
N GLU A 76 -11.97 -0.77 -15.15
CA GLU A 76 -12.13 0.30 -16.15
C GLU A 76 -11.11 1.43 -15.95
N ARG A 77 -10.79 1.75 -14.70
CA ARG A 77 -9.81 2.78 -14.32
C ARG A 77 -8.49 2.13 -13.93
N LYS A 78 -7.52 2.19 -14.84
CA LYS A 78 -6.26 1.45 -14.69
C LYS A 78 -5.03 2.33 -14.43
N SER A 79 -5.16 3.65 -14.25
CA SER A 79 -4.01 4.56 -14.09
C SER A 79 -3.06 4.11 -12.97
N ALA A 80 -1.78 3.87 -13.30
CA ALA A 80 -0.77 3.52 -12.31
C ALA A 80 -0.42 4.71 -11.40
N VAL A 81 -0.56 5.94 -11.91
CA VAL A 81 -0.37 7.17 -11.11
C VAL A 81 -1.48 7.30 -10.07
N ASP A 82 -2.72 6.98 -10.43
CA ASP A 82 -3.83 7.03 -9.47
C ASP A 82 -3.63 6.01 -8.35
N ASN A 83 -3.12 4.83 -8.69
CA ASN A 83 -2.85 3.75 -7.73
C ASN A 83 -1.35 3.59 -7.43
N ILE A 84 -0.66 4.71 -7.30
CA ILE A 84 0.80 4.74 -7.16
C ILE A 84 1.27 4.11 -5.85
N ALA A 85 0.47 4.17 -4.77
CA ALA A 85 0.76 3.44 -3.54
C ALA A 85 0.85 1.93 -3.80
N ASN A 86 -0.18 1.31 -4.41
CA ASN A 86 -0.13 -0.12 -4.70
C ASN A 86 1.00 -0.47 -5.66
N ALA A 87 1.24 0.34 -6.69
CA ALA A 87 2.34 0.12 -7.63
C ALA A 87 3.71 0.17 -6.94
N SER A 88 3.90 1.10 -6.00
CA SER A 88 5.15 1.25 -5.23
C SER A 88 5.31 0.11 -4.21
N ASP A 89 4.21 -0.31 -3.59
CA ASP A 89 4.19 -1.39 -2.61
C ASP A 89 4.57 -2.74 -3.21
N ILE A 90 4.35 -2.97 -4.51
CA ILE A 90 4.88 -4.15 -5.22
C ILE A 90 6.40 -4.25 -5.00
N ALA A 91 7.13 -3.16 -5.28
CA ALA A 91 8.58 -3.12 -5.09
C ALA A 91 8.92 -3.12 -3.59
N GLY A 92 8.24 -2.29 -2.80
CA GLY A 92 8.53 -2.12 -1.37
C GLY A 92 8.36 -3.42 -0.58
N THR A 93 7.23 -4.10 -0.73
CA THR A 93 6.97 -5.39 -0.07
C THR A 93 7.88 -6.49 -0.59
N SER A 94 8.26 -6.48 -1.88
CA SER A 94 9.24 -7.46 -2.41
C SER A 94 10.61 -7.30 -1.75
N ILE A 95 11.08 -6.06 -1.59
CA ILE A 95 12.36 -5.75 -0.95
C ILE A 95 12.33 -6.19 0.52
N ILE A 96 11.28 -5.81 1.26
CA ILE A 96 11.17 -6.12 2.69
C ILE A 96 11.00 -7.62 2.92
N PHE A 97 10.12 -8.28 2.16
CA PHE A 97 9.95 -9.72 2.26
C PHE A 97 11.25 -10.46 1.91
N GLY A 98 12.00 -9.99 0.91
CA GLY A 98 13.32 -10.49 0.59
C GLY A 98 14.31 -10.38 1.76
N ALA A 99 14.34 -9.24 2.46
CA ALA A 99 15.19 -9.05 3.64
C ALA A 99 14.79 -9.95 4.82
N VAL A 100 13.48 -10.10 5.08
CA VAL A 100 12.96 -11.02 6.08
C VAL A 100 13.34 -12.47 5.76
N PHE A 101 13.12 -12.89 4.52
CA PHE A 101 13.44 -14.24 4.06
C PHE A 101 14.95 -14.50 4.09
N TYR A 102 15.77 -13.52 3.72
CA TYR A 102 17.22 -13.64 3.79
C TYR A 102 17.71 -13.82 5.23
N ARG A 103 17.16 -13.05 6.20
CA ARG A 103 17.56 -13.16 7.62
C ARG A 103 17.09 -14.44 8.28
N GLY A 104 15.84 -14.86 8.04
CA GLY A 104 15.23 -16.02 8.71
C GLY A 104 15.28 -17.33 7.92
N GLY A 105 15.70 -17.30 6.65
CA GLY A 105 15.70 -18.45 5.75
C GLY A 105 14.33 -19.10 5.60
N VAL A 106 14.30 -20.41 5.35
CA VAL A 106 13.05 -21.20 5.26
C VAL A 106 12.28 -21.20 6.58
N GLN A 107 12.94 -20.99 7.72
CA GLN A 107 12.27 -20.89 9.03
C GLN A 107 11.38 -19.64 9.14
N ALA A 108 11.67 -18.58 8.37
CA ALA A 108 10.75 -17.43 8.23
C ALA A 108 9.40 -17.82 7.61
N LEU A 109 9.32 -18.97 6.93
CA LEU A 109 8.10 -19.54 6.34
C LEU A 109 7.45 -20.61 7.22
N HIS A 110 7.70 -20.61 8.53
CA HIS A 110 6.93 -21.47 9.45
C HIS A 110 5.46 -21.02 9.50
N PHE A 111 4.67 -21.58 8.59
CA PHE A 111 3.25 -21.31 8.45
C PHE A 111 2.50 -21.77 9.69
N LYS A 112 2.01 -20.81 10.48
CA LYS A 112 0.97 -21.08 11.47
C LYS A 112 -0.35 -21.32 10.74
N ALA A 113 -1.32 -21.95 11.42
CA ALA A 113 -2.65 -22.16 10.86
C ALA A 113 -3.29 -20.86 10.34
N PHE A 114 -3.01 -19.73 11.00
CA PHE A 114 -3.46 -18.40 10.58
C PHE A 114 -2.86 -17.98 9.22
N ASP A 115 -1.57 -18.21 9.01
CA ASP A 115 -0.86 -17.85 7.78
C ASP A 115 -1.36 -18.70 6.61
N ALA A 116 -1.57 -20.00 6.87
CA ALA A 116 -2.20 -20.91 5.91
C ALA A 116 -3.63 -20.45 5.54
N GLY A 117 -4.42 -20.00 6.52
CA GLY A 117 -5.75 -19.42 6.27
C GLY A 117 -5.70 -18.19 5.36
N CYS A 118 -4.71 -17.32 5.53
CA CYS A 118 -4.52 -16.14 4.67
C CYS A 118 -4.13 -16.53 3.23
N LEU A 119 -3.27 -17.53 3.05
CA LEU A 119 -2.93 -18.06 1.73
C LEU A 119 -4.14 -18.70 1.05
N VAL A 120 -4.93 -19.48 1.79
CA VAL A 120 -6.18 -20.05 1.29
C VAL A 120 -7.15 -18.94 0.88
N ALA A 121 -7.29 -17.87 1.67
CA ALA A 121 -8.09 -16.71 1.32
C ALA A 121 -7.61 -16.03 0.03
N ALA A 122 -6.29 -15.84 -0.13
CA ALA A 122 -5.73 -15.31 -1.38
C ALA A 122 -6.06 -16.20 -2.59
N MET A 123 -5.92 -17.53 -2.45
CA MET A 123 -6.27 -18.49 -3.49
C MET A 123 -7.77 -18.50 -3.81
N MET A 124 -8.63 -18.37 -2.80
CA MET A 124 -10.08 -18.24 -3.00
C MET A 124 -10.42 -16.97 -3.77
N ILE A 125 -9.77 -15.83 -3.47
CA ILE A 125 -9.98 -14.58 -4.22
C ILE A 125 -9.53 -14.75 -5.68
N ILE A 126 -8.37 -15.38 -5.91
CA ILE A 126 -7.88 -15.68 -7.26
C ILE A 126 -8.86 -16.58 -8.01
N GLY A 127 -9.34 -17.66 -7.39
CA GLY A 127 -10.32 -18.58 -7.99
C GLY A 127 -11.66 -17.91 -8.29
N PHE A 128 -12.20 -17.16 -7.33
CA PHE A 128 -13.39 -16.33 -7.50
C PHE A 128 -13.22 -15.38 -8.70
N TRP A 129 -12.07 -14.70 -8.77
CA TRP A 129 -11.80 -13.76 -9.84
C TRP A 129 -11.65 -14.44 -11.20
N ALA A 130 -10.99 -15.60 -11.24
CA ALA A 130 -10.80 -16.37 -12.46
C ALA A 130 -12.14 -16.82 -13.08
N VAL A 131 -13.12 -17.18 -12.25
CA VAL A 131 -14.46 -17.62 -12.68
C VAL A 131 -15.38 -16.45 -13.01
N THR A 132 -15.50 -15.48 -12.09
CA THR A 132 -16.50 -14.41 -12.23
C THR A 132 -16.04 -13.25 -13.11
N LYS A 133 -14.72 -13.10 -13.30
CA LYS A 133 -14.09 -11.92 -13.90
C LYS A 133 -14.46 -10.59 -13.22
N ASN A 134 -15.04 -10.62 -12.01
CA ASN A 134 -15.42 -9.42 -11.29
C ASN A 134 -14.18 -8.77 -10.64
N HIS A 135 -13.52 -7.92 -11.42
CA HIS A 135 -12.28 -7.23 -11.04
C HIS A 135 -12.45 -6.34 -9.80
N ILE A 136 -13.59 -5.66 -9.68
CA ILE A 136 -13.89 -4.74 -8.58
C ILE A 136 -14.03 -5.51 -7.28
N MET A 137 -14.89 -6.54 -7.27
CA MET A 137 -15.11 -7.34 -6.06
C MET A 137 -13.84 -8.07 -5.63
N ALA A 138 -13.09 -8.65 -6.58
CA ALA A 138 -11.80 -9.28 -6.29
C ALA A 138 -10.81 -8.29 -5.67
N ASN A 139 -10.75 -7.05 -6.16
CA ASN A 139 -9.91 -6.01 -5.59
C ASN A 139 -10.33 -5.65 -4.16
N LEU A 140 -11.63 -5.46 -3.91
CA LEU A 140 -12.16 -5.14 -2.57
C LEU A 140 -11.91 -6.26 -1.57
N LEU A 141 -12.12 -7.52 -1.96
CA LEU A 141 -11.77 -8.68 -1.13
C LEU A 141 -10.26 -8.71 -0.82
N THR A 142 -9.43 -8.29 -1.76
CA THR A 142 -7.99 -8.18 -1.54
C THR A 142 -7.65 -7.07 -0.54
N GLN A 143 -8.41 -5.96 -0.50
CA GLN A 143 -8.23 -4.94 0.54
C GLN A 143 -8.53 -5.50 1.94
N VAL A 144 -9.56 -6.35 2.07
CA VAL A 144 -9.84 -7.06 3.32
C VAL A 144 -8.69 -7.98 3.71
N LEU A 145 -8.13 -8.73 2.75
CA LEU A 145 -6.95 -9.56 3.00
C LEU A 145 -5.74 -8.71 3.46
N LEU A 146 -5.51 -7.55 2.85
CA LEU A 146 -4.46 -6.60 3.28
C LEU A 146 -4.70 -6.07 4.70
N VAL A 147 -5.95 -5.90 5.12
CA VAL A 147 -6.27 -5.57 6.52
C VAL A 147 -5.88 -6.69 7.47
N VAL A 148 -6.29 -7.93 7.15
CA VAL A 148 -5.94 -9.12 7.93
C VAL A 148 -4.41 -9.31 8.02
N GLY A 149 -3.69 -8.93 6.96
CA GLY A 149 -2.22 -8.99 6.95
C GLY A 149 -1.52 -8.13 8.01
N TYR A 150 -2.18 -7.12 8.62
CA TYR A 150 -1.59 -6.39 9.75
C TYR A 150 -1.60 -7.18 11.06
N PHE A 151 -2.48 -8.18 11.19
CA PHE A 151 -2.74 -8.85 12.47
C PHE A 151 -1.52 -9.61 13.01
N PRO A 152 -0.69 -10.30 12.21
CA PRO A 152 0.52 -10.94 12.73
C PRO A 152 1.50 -9.93 13.35
N THR A 153 1.68 -8.74 12.74
CA THR A 153 2.52 -7.69 13.33
C THR A 153 1.88 -7.10 14.60
N ILE A 154 0.59 -6.81 14.57
CA ILE A 154 -0.14 -6.31 15.75
C ILE A 154 -0.05 -7.32 16.91
N SER A 155 -0.31 -8.59 16.63
CA SER A 155 -0.23 -9.66 17.64
C SER A 155 1.18 -9.78 18.21
N LYS A 156 2.22 -9.68 17.37
CA LYS A 156 3.62 -9.69 17.82
C LYS A 156 3.91 -8.50 18.73
N LEU A 157 3.56 -7.29 18.32
CA LEU A 157 3.75 -6.07 19.11
C LEU A 157 3.02 -6.11 20.47
N LEU A 158 1.80 -6.62 20.49
CA LEU A 158 1.02 -6.73 21.73
C LEU A 158 1.62 -7.77 22.69
N ALA A 159 2.11 -8.89 22.17
CA ALA A 159 2.75 -9.96 22.95
C ALA A 159 4.18 -9.61 23.42
N SER A 160 4.90 -8.77 22.69
CA SER A 160 6.24 -8.32 23.05
C SER A 160 6.22 -7.33 24.22
N LYS A 161 7.26 -7.38 25.06
CA LYS A 161 7.48 -6.41 26.15
C LYS A 161 7.89 -5.04 25.61
N GLU A 162 8.64 -5.03 24.51
CA GLU A 162 9.18 -3.84 23.87
C GLU A 162 8.73 -3.76 22.41
N ASN A 163 8.84 -2.57 21.82
CA ASN A 163 8.54 -2.34 20.42
C ASN A 163 9.55 -3.06 19.50
N THR A 164 9.08 -4.00 18.68
CA THR A 164 9.91 -4.76 17.74
C THR A 164 10.02 -4.13 16.35
N GLU A 165 9.41 -2.95 16.18
CA GLU A 165 9.18 -2.30 14.89
C GLU A 165 9.81 -0.91 14.82
N SER A 166 10.15 -0.45 13.60
CA SER A 166 10.72 0.89 13.40
C SER A 166 9.64 1.95 13.29
N LEU A 167 9.36 2.67 14.39
CA LEU A 167 8.38 3.76 14.41
C LEU A 167 8.61 4.79 13.30
N ALA A 168 9.87 5.19 13.10
CA ALA A 168 10.25 6.16 12.07
C ALA A 168 9.94 5.66 10.66
N ALA A 169 10.22 4.38 10.36
CA ALA A 169 9.93 3.80 9.06
C ALA A 169 8.42 3.79 8.80
N TRP A 170 7.62 3.31 9.76
CA TRP A 170 6.17 3.27 9.62
C TRP A 170 5.54 4.66 9.49
N PHE A 171 6.11 5.68 10.14
CA PHE A 171 5.67 7.06 9.95
C PHE A 171 5.95 7.58 8.53
N ILE A 172 7.08 7.21 7.92
CA ILE A 172 7.38 7.54 6.51
C ILE A 172 6.40 6.85 5.56
N MET A 173 6.09 5.57 5.79
CA MET A 173 5.06 4.85 5.03
C MET A 173 3.68 5.51 5.17
N TRP A 174 3.32 5.96 6.38
CA TRP A 174 2.09 6.71 6.62
C TRP A 174 2.04 8.02 5.83
N ALA A 175 3.12 8.80 5.85
CA ALA A 175 3.21 10.05 5.08
C ALA A 175 3.14 9.80 3.56
N GLY A 176 3.80 8.75 3.06
CA GLY A 176 3.69 8.30 1.68
C GLY A 176 2.25 7.93 1.30
N SER A 177 1.54 7.22 2.17
CA SER A 177 0.13 6.86 1.98
C SER A 177 -0.79 8.10 1.97
N ALA A 178 -0.46 9.14 2.75
CA ALA A 178 -1.18 10.42 2.75
C ALA A 178 -1.04 11.14 1.40
N LEU A 179 0.18 11.20 0.86
CA LEU A 179 0.44 11.75 -0.47
C LEU A 179 -0.29 10.96 -1.56
N ALA A 180 -0.28 9.63 -1.46
CA ALA A 180 -0.90 8.74 -2.43
C ALA A 180 -2.42 8.88 -2.55
N LEU A 181 -3.07 9.51 -1.57
CA LEU A 181 -4.50 9.77 -1.62
C LEU A 181 -4.87 10.88 -2.61
N TYR A 182 -3.93 11.78 -2.93
CA TYR A 182 -4.20 12.90 -3.82
C TYR A 182 -4.40 12.51 -5.29
N PRO A 183 -3.50 11.75 -5.95
CA PRO A 183 -3.65 11.37 -7.36
C PRO A 183 -5.03 10.81 -7.77
N PRO A 184 -5.65 9.86 -7.03
CA PRO A 184 -6.95 9.31 -7.42
C PRO A 184 -8.13 10.23 -7.13
N LEU A 185 -8.00 11.17 -6.18
CA LEU A 185 -9.06 12.13 -5.84
C LEU A 185 -9.03 13.39 -6.72
N ALA A 186 -7.85 13.76 -7.23
CA ALA A 186 -7.63 14.91 -8.09
C ALA A 186 -7.69 14.59 -9.59
N ALA A 187 -7.87 13.33 -9.96
CA ALA A 187 -8.17 12.93 -11.33
C ALA A 187 -9.49 13.58 -11.80
N GLU A 188 -9.62 13.86 -13.10
CA GLU A 188 -10.83 14.47 -13.68
C GLU A 188 -12.09 13.69 -13.29
N GLU A 189 -11.95 12.38 -13.26
CA GLU A 189 -12.93 11.49 -12.69
C GLU A 189 -12.27 10.66 -11.58
N LYS A 190 -12.90 10.63 -10.41
CA LYS A 190 -12.34 10.02 -9.20
C LYS A 190 -12.13 8.52 -9.37
N ASN A 191 -10.99 8.05 -8.86
CA ASN A 191 -10.63 6.63 -8.89
C ASN A 191 -10.77 6.00 -7.50
N TRP A 192 -11.98 5.53 -7.19
CA TRP A 192 -12.30 5.06 -5.84
C TRP A 192 -11.56 3.80 -5.41
N LEU A 193 -11.27 2.87 -6.32
CA LEU A 193 -10.50 1.67 -5.96
C LEU A 193 -9.08 2.02 -5.50
N ALA A 194 -8.42 2.93 -6.22
CA ALA A 194 -7.12 3.44 -5.82
C ALA A 194 -7.16 4.25 -4.52
N ALA A 195 -8.22 5.06 -4.32
CA ALA A 195 -8.41 5.79 -3.08
C ALA A 195 -8.64 4.85 -1.88
N VAL A 196 -9.43 3.78 -2.03
CA VAL A 196 -9.63 2.76 -0.97
C VAL A 196 -8.31 2.12 -0.56
N TYR A 197 -7.43 1.82 -1.51
CA TYR A 197 -6.11 1.27 -1.22
C TYR A 197 -5.30 2.21 -0.30
N ALA A 198 -5.21 3.50 -0.66
CA ALA A 198 -4.48 4.50 0.11
C ALA A 198 -5.13 4.80 1.47
N ILE A 199 -6.46 4.91 1.54
CA ILE A 199 -7.22 5.12 2.78
C ILE A 199 -7.00 3.95 3.75
N ARG A 200 -7.09 2.71 3.24
CA ARG A 200 -6.81 1.51 4.04
C ARG A 200 -5.39 1.57 4.60
N ALA A 201 -4.40 1.89 3.76
CA ALA A 201 -3.01 2.02 4.21
C ALA A 201 -2.86 3.05 5.33
N LEU A 202 -3.47 4.22 5.18
CA LEU A 202 -3.46 5.27 6.20
C LEU A 202 -4.05 4.82 7.52
N ILE A 203 -5.28 4.29 7.51
CA ILE A 203 -5.99 3.89 8.72
C ILE A 203 -5.22 2.82 9.49
N PHE A 204 -4.82 1.74 8.82
CA PHE A 204 -4.19 0.62 9.51
C PHE A 204 -2.74 0.89 9.89
N THR A 205 -2.03 1.73 9.14
CA THR A 205 -0.71 2.21 9.55
C THR A 205 -0.82 3.16 10.75
N SER A 206 -1.84 4.01 10.83
CA SER A 206 -2.09 4.83 12.03
C SER A 206 -2.36 3.97 13.27
N VAL A 207 -3.16 2.91 13.14
CA VAL A 207 -3.38 1.96 14.24
C VAL A 207 -2.06 1.32 14.68
N LEU A 208 -1.25 0.87 13.72
CA LEU A 208 0.04 0.24 14.01
C LEU A 208 1.00 1.21 14.73
N ILE A 209 1.11 2.44 14.24
CA ILE A 209 1.89 3.51 14.88
C ILE A 209 1.39 3.78 16.30
N GLY A 210 0.07 3.86 16.50
CA GLY A 210 -0.53 4.07 17.82
C GLY A 210 -0.14 2.98 18.82
N ILE A 211 -0.09 1.72 18.38
CA ILE A 211 0.38 0.60 19.21
C ILE A 211 1.87 0.73 19.54
N MET A 212 2.71 1.11 18.57
CA MET A 212 4.15 1.31 18.79
C MET A 212 4.42 2.43 19.78
N VAL A 213 3.69 3.55 19.68
CA VAL A 213 3.81 4.69 20.60
C VAL A 213 3.36 4.32 22.02
N TYR A 214 2.31 3.52 22.16
CA TYR A 214 1.87 3.03 23.47
C TYR A 214 2.88 2.06 24.14
N LYS A 215 3.68 1.36 23.33
CA LYS A 215 4.72 0.42 23.78
C LYS A 215 6.11 1.06 23.93
N PHE A 216 6.24 2.34 23.61
CA PHE A 216 7.47 3.12 23.73
C PHE A 216 7.65 3.63 25.17
#